data_AF-A0A7K2MCJ4-F1
#
_entry.id   AF-A0A7K2MCJ4-F1
#
_cell.length_a   1.000
_cell.length_b   1.000
_cell.length_c   1.000
_cell.angle_alpha   90.00
_cell.angle_beta   90.00
_cell.angle_gamma   90.00
#
_symmetry.space_group_name_H-M   'P 1'
#
loop_
_entity.id
_entity.type
_entity.pdbx_description
1 polymer ?
#
loop_
_entity_poly.entity_id
_entity_poly.type
_entity_poly.pdbx_seq_one_letter_code
_entity_poly.pdbx_strand_id
1 'polypeptide(L)' 'AGVLFAVDTDAHAPGQLDWQAYGCARAEECGVPAERVVTTWTADELLDWTRERRTPVRAAQG' A
#
# COMPACT_ATOMS: atom_id res chain seq x y z
N ALA A 1 -17.96 1.19 -2.44
CA ALA A 1 -16.71 0.88 -3.17
C ALA A 1 -15.65 1.87 -2.71
N GLY A 2 -14.45 1.41 -2.35
CA GLY A 2 -13.36 2.27 -1.87
C GLY A 2 -12.12 2.16 -2.76
N VAL A 3 -11.20 3.11 -2.67
CA VAL A 3 -9.93 3.18 -3.41
C VAL A 3 -8.80 2.53 -2.63
N LEU A 4 -7.93 1.78 -3.30
CA LEU A 4 -6.71 1.21 -2.70
C LEU A 4 -5.53 2.17 -2.96
N PHE A 5 -4.60 2.24 -2.01
CA PHE A 5 -3.42 3.10 -2.09
C PHE A 5 -2.15 2.25 -2.16
N ALA A 6 -1.14 2.73 -2.88
CA ALA A 6 0.21 2.21 -2.82
C ALA A 6 1.13 3.37 -2.42
N VAL A 7 2.15 3.07 -1.60
CA VAL A 7 3.20 4.02 -1.22
C VAL A 7 4.51 3.48 -1.75
N ASP A 8 5.16 4.23 -2.62
CA ASP A 8 6.47 3.92 -3.20
C ASP A 8 7.33 5.19 -3.30
N THR A 9 8.62 5.00 -3.58
CA THR A 9 9.60 6.08 -3.65
C THR A 9 9.93 6.53 -5.07
N ASP A 10 9.41 5.84 -6.10
CA ASP A 10 9.86 5.94 -7.48
C ASP A 10 11.40 5.94 -7.61
N ALA A 11 12.05 4.99 -6.94
CA ALA A 11 13.51 4.99 -6.82
C ALA A 11 14.19 4.69 -8.17
N HIS A 12 15.08 5.60 -8.56
CA HIS A 12 16.03 5.52 -9.68
C HIS A 12 17.48 5.29 -9.22
N ALA A 13 17.74 5.31 -7.90
CA ALA A 13 19.00 4.96 -7.27
C ALA A 13 18.76 4.33 -5.87
N PRO A 14 19.65 3.46 -5.35
CA PRO A 14 19.42 2.74 -4.09
C PRO A 14 19.08 3.62 -2.88
N GLY A 15 19.74 4.78 -2.73
CA GLY A 15 19.48 5.70 -1.61
C GLY A 15 18.10 6.37 -1.64
N GLN A 16 17.36 6.28 -2.74
CA GLN A 16 16.00 6.82 -2.81
C GLN A 16 14.97 5.92 -2.14
N LEU A 17 15.31 4.65 -1.88
CA LEU A 17 14.43 3.74 -1.11
C LEU A 17 14.19 4.25 0.32
N ASP A 18 15.11 5.04 0.86
CA ASP A 18 14.98 5.66 2.18
C ASP A 18 13.83 6.67 2.24
N TRP A 19 13.31 7.14 1.10
CA TRP A 19 12.19 8.09 1.04
C TRP A 19 10.83 7.47 1.39
N GLN A 20 10.75 6.15 1.55
CA GLN A 20 9.49 5.43 1.81
C GLN A 20 8.77 5.98 3.05
N ALA A 21 9.53 6.35 4.09
CA ALA A 21 8.99 6.90 5.32
C ALA A 21 8.22 8.22 5.10
N TYR A 22 8.64 9.05 4.13
CA TYR A 22 7.93 10.29 3.81
C TYR A 22 6.56 10.00 3.21
N GLY A 23 6.47 9.01 2.33
CA GLY A 23 5.20 8.56 1.75
C GLY A 23 4.25 8.01 2.82
N CYS A 24 4.76 7.21 3.77
CA CYS A 24 3.98 6.72 4.91
C CYS A 24 3.45 7.86 5.78
N ALA A 25 4.30 8.86 6.10
CA ALA A 25 3.88 10.03 6.88
C ALA A 25 2.79 10.84 6.17
N ARG A 26 2.88 11.00 4.83
CA ARG A 26 1.81 11.65 4.04
C ARG A 26 0.50 10.86 4.11
N ALA A 27 0.56 9.53 4.00
CA ALA A 27 -0.62 8.68 4.08
C ALA A 27 -1.31 8.78 5.46
N GLU A 28 -0.52 8.80 6.54
CA GLU A 28 -1.01 9.01 7.92
C GLU A 28 -1.67 10.38 8.07
N GLU A 29 -1.03 11.46 7.62
CA GLU A 29 -1.58 12.81 7.68
C GLU A 29 -2.90 12.96 6.90
N CYS A 30 -3.04 12.22 5.79
CA CYS A 30 -4.27 12.17 5.02
C CYS A 30 -5.34 11.22 5.60
N GLY A 31 -5.05 10.53 6.70
CA GLY A 31 -5.97 9.60 7.34
C GLY A 31 -6.23 8.33 6.52
N VAL A 32 -5.28 7.90 5.69
CA VAL A 32 -5.41 6.66 4.91
C VAL A 32 -5.29 5.46 5.86
N PRO A 33 -6.33 4.60 5.97
CA PRO A 33 -6.23 3.41 6.82
C PRO A 33 -5.19 2.44 6.27
N ALA A 34 -4.38 1.84 7.16
CA ALA A 34 -3.28 0.96 6.76
C ALA A 34 -3.76 -0.25 5.96
N GLU A 35 -4.93 -0.79 6.29
CA GLU A 35 -5.60 -1.88 5.58
C GLU A 35 -5.94 -1.55 4.11
N ARG A 36 -6.06 -0.27 3.75
CA ARG A 36 -6.26 0.22 2.38
C ARG A 36 -4.94 0.44 1.63
N VAL A 37 -3.79 0.36 2.30
CA VAL A 37 -2.45 0.52 1.72
C VAL A 37 -1.90 -0.85 1.33
N VAL A 38 -1.77 -1.10 0.03
CA VAL A 38 -1.35 -2.38 -0.56
C VAL A 38 0.05 -2.81 -0.11
N THR A 39 0.95 -1.86 0.15
CA THR A 39 2.31 -2.15 0.64
C THR A 39 2.38 -2.63 2.09
N THR A 40 1.23 -2.76 2.78
CA THR A 40 1.11 -3.44 4.08
C THR A 40 0.66 -4.90 3.96
N TRP A 41 0.42 -5.37 2.73
CA TRP A 41 -0.01 -6.73 2.47
C TRP A 41 1.17 -7.69 2.42
N THR A 42 0.88 -8.95 2.76
CA THR A 42 1.82 -10.04 2.46
C THR A 42 1.97 -10.20 0.95
N ALA A 43 3.09 -10.81 0.52
CA ALA A 43 3.32 -11.08 -0.90
C ALA A 43 2.19 -11.93 -1.52
N ASP A 44 1.68 -12.92 -0.78
CA ASP A 44 0.59 -13.80 -1.24
C ASP A 44 -0.72 -13.01 -1.45
N GLU A 45 -1.12 -12.17 -0.48
CA GLU A 45 -2.29 -11.30 -0.60
C GLU A 45 -2.20 -10.37 -1.82
N LEU A 46 -1.02 -9.81 -2.09
CA LEU A 46 -0.76 -8.96 -3.27
C LEU A 46 -0.88 -9.75 -4.58
N LEU A 47 -0.31 -10.96 -4.63
CA LEU A 47 -0.35 -11.82 -5.80
C LEU A 47 -1.78 -12.30 -6.10
N ASP A 48 -2.54 -12.67 -5.08
CA ASP A 48 -3.95 -13.05 -5.22
C ASP A 48 -4.80 -11.88 -5.76
N TRP A 49 -4.60 -10.68 -5.22
CA TRP A 49 -5.31 -9.49 -5.70
C TRP A 49 -4.94 -9.13 -7.14
N THR A 50 -3.66 -9.19 -7.52
CA THR A 50 -3.25 -8.84 -8.89
C THR A 50 -3.74 -9.86 -9.93
N ARG A 51 -3.87 -11.13 -9.55
CA ARG A 51 -4.39 -12.20 -10.42
C ARG A 51 -5.92 -12.20 -10.52
N GLU A 52 -6.61 -12.08 -9.39
CA GLU A 52 -8.05 -12.35 -9.28
C GLU A 52 -8.90 -11.13 -8.92
N ARG A 53 -8.27 -9.98 -8.65
CA ARG A 53 -8.91 -8.77 -8.09
C ARG A 53 -9.57 -8.99 -6.73
N ARG A 54 -9.17 -10.04 -6.03
CA ARG A 54 -9.64 -10.38 -4.68
C ARG A 54 -8.85 -9.59 -3.63
N THR A 55 -9.51 -8.68 -2.91
CA THR A 55 -8.86 -7.95 -1.81
C THR A 55 -8.89 -8.77 -0.51
N PRO A 56 -7.87 -8.66 0.36
CA PRO A 56 -7.93 -9.24 1.70
C PRO A 56 -9.14 -8.74 2.50
N VAL A 57 -9.66 -9.57 3.40
CA VAL A 57 -10.85 -9.23 4.22
C VAL A 57 -10.65 -7.92 4.98
N ARG A 58 -9.45 -7.71 5.56
CA ARG A 58 -9.09 -6.46 6.25
C ARG A 58 -9.21 -5.23 5.36
N ALA A 59 -8.81 -5.33 4.09
CA ALA A 59 -8.90 -4.23 3.14
C ALA A 59 -10.36 -3.94 2.71
N ALA A 60 -11.24 -4.95 2.76
CA ALA A 60 -12.65 -4.79 2.42
C ALA A 60 -13.50 -4.18 3.56
N GLN A 61 -12.98 -4.18 4.79
CA GLN A 61 -13.68 -3.72 5.99
C GLN A 61 -13.32 -2.29 6.42
N GLY A 62 -12.22 -1.73 5.94
CA GLY A 62 -11.78 -0.35 6.15
C GLY A 62 -12.10 0.60 5.00
#